data_AF-A0A9E3T6X9-F1
#
_entry.id   AF-A0A9E3T6X9-F1
#
_cell.length_a   1.000
_cell.length_b   1.000
_cell.length_c   1.000
_cell.angle_alpha   90.00
_cell.angle_beta   90.00
_cell.angle_gamma   90.00
#
_symmetry.space_group_name_H-M   'P 1'
#
loop_
_entity.id
_entity.type
_entity.pdbx_description
1 polymer ?
#
loop_
_entity_poly.entity_id
_entity_poly.type
_entity_poly.pdbx_seq_one_letter_code
_entity_poly.pdbx_strand_id
1 'polypeptide(L)'
;MATQQALDRLTAIIKQLDDVDREKLLRRNLGEESIEKAIGPGLEQLDQVKHFVVTYAQQVHDSLVEGMRGVLEGIRTLLATQAARPNVEYLSQRQVFLTEFARQLEDTKVHMPGFVTAAIVERGFLEDEGIRREYEKTVTELKRESAATLAAVKEEAEKAVAGAKELADQIEQRARRTAAKISLKEAQEQFTSATVDLSGKIKLWARWTLGALGLLVVVPLAFMLWPLPKGEAWPVALYHTLLRMIVLSAAAGFSTFCLRMLRAHIHMSEKNKHRVRVANSVESFVNSAVDPQQRDLILAKLAEAIVDFGDSGLIRHEHDDTGSPALSGDTIGRILSALSSRK
;
A
#
# COMPACT_ATOMS: atom_id res chain seq x y z
N MET A 1 -59.59 1.84 -26.96
CA MET A 1 -59.09 1.73 -28.34
C MET A 1 -58.54 3.07 -28.75
N ALA A 2 -57.50 3.04 -29.57
CA ALA A 2 -56.75 4.24 -29.91
C ALA A 2 -57.40 4.93 -31.12
N THR A 3 -57.41 6.26 -31.12
CA THR A 3 -57.86 7.06 -32.24
C THR A 3 -56.86 6.96 -33.40
N GLN A 4 -57.34 7.09 -34.63
CA GLN A 4 -56.48 7.05 -35.82
C GLN A 4 -55.35 8.09 -35.74
N GLN A 5 -55.64 9.27 -35.17
CA GLN A 5 -54.63 10.31 -34.99
C GLN A 5 -53.48 9.87 -34.07
N ALA A 6 -53.75 9.16 -32.97
CA ALA A 6 -52.71 8.65 -32.08
C ALA A 6 -51.86 7.56 -32.77
N LEU A 7 -52.50 6.69 -33.55
CA LEU A 7 -51.85 5.64 -34.32
C LEU A 7 -50.93 6.21 -35.41
N ASP A 8 -51.40 7.23 -36.14
CA ASP A 8 -50.63 7.88 -37.19
C ASP A 8 -49.37 8.55 -36.60
N ARG A 9 -49.49 9.20 -35.44
CA ARG A 9 -48.36 9.81 -34.73
C ARG A 9 -47.35 8.78 -34.21
N LEU A 10 -47.83 7.67 -33.65
CA LEU A 10 -46.98 6.57 -33.21
C LEU A 10 -46.21 5.95 -34.40
N THR A 11 -46.90 5.73 -35.51
CA THR A 11 -46.30 5.17 -36.73
C THR A 11 -45.27 6.15 -37.31
N ALA A 12 -45.55 7.46 -37.28
CA ALA A 12 -44.61 8.48 -37.72
C ALA A 12 -43.31 8.47 -36.89
N ILE A 13 -43.38 8.34 -35.56
CA ILE A 13 -42.15 8.30 -34.75
C ILE A 13 -41.36 7.01 -34.95
N ILE A 14 -42.03 5.88 -35.17
CA ILE A 14 -41.37 4.61 -35.46
C ILE A 14 -40.62 4.69 -36.79
N LYS A 15 -41.24 5.28 -37.82
CA LYS A 15 -40.57 5.53 -39.09
C LYS A 15 -39.34 6.44 -38.91
N GLN A 16 -39.47 7.51 -38.13
CA GLN A 16 -38.33 8.39 -37.85
C GLN A 16 -37.22 7.72 -37.05
N LEU A 17 -37.53 6.72 -36.21
CA LEU A 17 -36.55 5.87 -35.53
C LEU A 17 -35.80 4.97 -36.52
N ASP A 18 -36.52 4.42 -37.50
CA ASP A 18 -35.94 3.61 -38.58
C ASP A 18 -35.04 4.44 -39.51
N ASP A 19 -35.37 5.72 -39.69
CA ASP A 19 -34.61 6.67 -40.51
C ASP A 19 -33.30 7.17 -39.83
N VAL A 20 -33.03 6.82 -38.56
CA VAL A 20 -31.77 7.18 -37.91
C VAL A 20 -30.60 6.46 -38.58
N ASP A 21 -29.62 7.23 -39.03
CA ASP A 21 -28.41 6.74 -39.71
C ASP A 21 -27.59 5.79 -38.81
N ARG A 22 -27.83 4.48 -38.97
CA ARG A 22 -27.17 3.43 -38.19
C ARG A 22 -25.66 3.41 -38.44
N GLU A 23 -25.18 3.78 -39.62
CA GLU A 23 -23.75 3.80 -39.91
C GLU A 23 -23.05 4.90 -39.08
N LYS A 24 -23.63 6.09 -39.04
CA LYS A 24 -23.12 7.21 -38.21
C LYS A 24 -23.27 6.96 -36.72
N LEU A 25 -24.32 6.25 -36.29
CA LEU A 25 -24.54 5.87 -34.90
C LEU A 25 -23.49 4.85 -34.44
N LEU A 26 -23.26 3.79 -35.21
CA LEU A 26 -22.41 2.68 -34.80
C LEU A 26 -20.92 2.98 -35.00
N ARG A 27 -20.53 3.79 -35.99
CA ARG A 27 -19.13 4.15 -36.28
C ARG A 27 -18.19 2.96 -36.28
N ARG A 28 -18.48 1.99 -37.15
CA ARG A 28 -17.69 0.77 -37.30
C ARG A 28 -16.21 1.02 -37.60
N ASN A 29 -15.89 2.19 -38.15
CA ASN A 29 -14.52 2.64 -38.40
C ASN A 29 -13.69 2.92 -37.13
N LEU A 30 -14.31 3.04 -35.94
CA LEU A 30 -13.60 3.27 -34.67
C LEU A 30 -13.10 1.99 -33.99
N GLY A 31 -13.32 0.80 -34.58
CA GLY A 31 -12.84 -0.46 -34.02
C GLY A 31 -13.44 -0.78 -32.65
N GLU A 32 -12.61 -1.08 -31.66
CA GLU A 32 -13.05 -1.42 -30.28
C GLU A 32 -13.73 -0.24 -29.55
N GLU A 33 -13.47 0.99 -30.00
CA GLU A 33 -14.06 2.20 -29.45
C GLU A 33 -15.48 2.47 -29.98
N SER A 34 -15.93 1.71 -30.97
CA SER A 34 -17.31 1.72 -31.45
C SER A 34 -18.28 1.26 -30.35
N ILE A 35 -19.49 1.81 -30.36
CA ILE A 35 -20.56 1.38 -29.46
C ILE A 35 -21.30 0.12 -29.96
N GLU A 36 -20.97 -0.41 -31.15
CA GLU A 36 -21.74 -1.47 -31.81
C GLU A 36 -22.01 -2.67 -30.91
N LYS A 37 -20.97 -3.23 -30.28
CA LYS A 37 -21.11 -4.37 -29.38
C LYS A 37 -21.95 -4.06 -28.14
N ALA A 38 -21.86 -2.83 -27.64
CA ALA A 38 -22.54 -2.43 -26.41
C ALA A 38 -24.02 -2.10 -26.64
N ILE A 39 -24.35 -1.44 -27.75
CA ILE A 39 -25.73 -1.00 -28.04
C ILE A 39 -26.55 -2.06 -28.79
N GLY A 40 -25.89 -3.00 -29.49
CA GLY A 40 -26.53 -4.00 -30.36
C GLY A 40 -27.74 -4.69 -29.73
N PRO A 41 -27.61 -5.33 -28.54
CA PRO A 41 -28.73 -5.99 -27.87
C PRO A 41 -29.91 -5.04 -27.58
N GLY A 42 -29.63 -3.78 -27.23
CA GLY A 42 -30.67 -2.79 -26.97
C GLY A 42 -31.38 -2.30 -28.23
N LEU A 43 -30.70 -2.26 -29.38
CA LEU A 43 -31.35 -1.96 -30.67
C LEU A 43 -32.26 -3.11 -31.12
N GLU A 44 -31.84 -4.36 -30.92
CA GLU A 44 -32.69 -5.53 -31.19
C GLU A 44 -33.94 -5.52 -30.32
N GLN A 45 -33.79 -5.21 -29.03
CA GLN A 45 -34.92 -5.06 -28.11
C GLN A 45 -35.86 -3.92 -28.55
N LEU A 46 -35.31 -2.78 -28.99
CA LEU A 46 -36.10 -1.67 -29.52
C LEU A 46 -36.92 -2.08 -30.75
N ASP A 47 -36.31 -2.82 -31.69
CA ASP A 47 -36.98 -3.32 -32.89
C ASP A 47 -38.16 -4.25 -32.53
N GLN A 48 -37.99 -5.12 -31.53
CA GLN A 48 -39.07 -5.96 -31.00
C GLN A 48 -40.20 -5.13 -30.38
N VAL A 49 -39.86 -4.12 -29.56
CA VAL A 49 -40.85 -3.23 -28.93
C VAL A 49 -41.65 -2.47 -29.98
N LYS A 50 -40.99 -1.87 -30.98
CA LYS A 50 -41.67 -1.14 -32.08
C LYS A 50 -42.67 -2.05 -32.80
N HIS A 51 -42.24 -3.24 -33.20
CA HIS A 51 -43.09 -4.18 -33.90
C HIS A 51 -44.31 -4.60 -33.06
N PHE A 52 -44.06 -4.93 -31.79
CA PHE A 52 -45.12 -5.33 -30.86
C PHE A 52 -46.14 -4.20 -30.64
N VAL A 53 -45.65 -2.99 -30.37
CA VAL A 53 -46.48 -1.82 -30.10
C VAL A 53 -47.36 -1.48 -31.30
N VAL A 54 -46.82 -1.46 -32.52
CA VAL A 54 -47.60 -1.18 -33.74
C VAL A 54 -48.71 -2.20 -33.95
N THR A 55 -48.40 -3.48 -33.73
CA THR A 55 -49.35 -4.57 -33.92
C THR A 55 -50.58 -4.41 -33.02
N TYR A 56 -50.38 -4.04 -31.76
CA TYR A 56 -51.46 -4.03 -30.76
C TYR A 56 -52.01 -2.63 -30.43
N ALA A 57 -51.46 -1.56 -31.00
CA ALA A 57 -51.84 -0.18 -30.64
C ALA A 57 -53.32 0.13 -30.85
N GLN A 58 -53.98 -0.45 -31.85
CA GLN A 58 -55.41 -0.20 -32.15
C GLN A 58 -56.33 -0.58 -30.97
N GLN A 59 -55.94 -1.58 -30.20
CA GLN A 59 -56.75 -2.14 -29.11
C GLN A 59 -56.52 -1.41 -27.78
N VAL A 60 -55.44 -0.64 -27.66
CA VAL A 60 -55.04 0.04 -26.43
C VAL A 60 -55.68 1.43 -26.33
N HIS A 61 -55.75 2.05 -25.14
CA HIS A 61 -56.26 3.43 -24.99
C HIS A 61 -55.23 4.49 -25.44
N ASP A 62 -55.70 5.62 -25.96
CA ASP A 62 -54.86 6.73 -26.47
C ASP A 62 -53.77 7.16 -25.50
N SER A 63 -54.09 7.28 -24.21
CA SER A 63 -53.11 7.70 -23.19
C SER A 63 -51.87 6.81 -23.11
N LEU A 64 -52.03 5.50 -23.31
CA LEU A 64 -50.91 4.54 -23.28
C LEU A 64 -50.13 4.56 -24.59
N VAL A 65 -50.83 4.74 -25.72
CA VAL A 65 -50.20 4.93 -27.04
C VAL A 65 -49.36 6.21 -27.06
N GLU A 66 -49.89 7.31 -26.53
CA GLU A 66 -49.17 8.59 -26.42
C GLU A 66 -48.01 8.51 -25.41
N GLY A 67 -48.17 7.76 -24.30
CA GLY A 67 -47.06 7.48 -23.37
C GLY A 67 -45.92 6.73 -24.03
N MET A 68 -46.22 5.62 -24.73
CA MET A 68 -45.23 4.85 -25.48
C MET A 68 -44.58 5.69 -26.60
N ARG A 69 -45.37 6.51 -27.31
CA ARG A 69 -44.86 7.45 -28.32
C ARG A 69 -43.85 8.42 -27.69
N GLY A 70 -44.13 8.94 -26.51
CA GLY A 70 -43.24 9.84 -25.77
C GLY A 70 -41.88 9.20 -25.46
N VAL A 71 -41.87 7.95 -25.00
CA VAL A 71 -40.62 7.20 -24.75
C VAL A 71 -39.85 6.95 -26.06
N LEU A 72 -40.54 6.52 -27.12
CA LEU A 72 -39.92 6.30 -28.43
C LEU A 72 -39.33 7.59 -29.04
N GLU A 73 -39.98 8.74 -28.84
CA GLU A 73 -39.44 10.06 -29.22
C GLU A 73 -38.16 10.40 -28.46
N GLY A 74 -38.12 10.09 -27.16
CA GLY A 74 -36.92 10.23 -26.32
C GLY A 74 -35.76 9.39 -26.85
N ILE A 75 -36.02 8.12 -27.14
CA ILE A 75 -35.04 7.21 -27.76
C ILE A 75 -34.58 7.77 -29.11
N ARG A 76 -35.50 8.20 -29.98
CA ARG A 76 -35.14 8.76 -31.30
C ARG A 76 -34.20 9.93 -31.17
N THR A 77 -34.51 10.84 -30.26
CA THR A 77 -33.71 12.04 -30.03
C THR A 77 -32.31 11.70 -29.53
N LEU A 78 -32.18 10.71 -28.63
CA LEU A 78 -30.87 10.23 -28.17
C LEU A 78 -30.05 9.60 -29.29
N LEU A 79 -30.65 8.70 -30.07
CA LEU A 79 -29.98 8.02 -31.18
C LEU A 79 -29.53 9.03 -32.25
N ALA A 80 -30.40 9.94 -32.65
CA ALA A 80 -30.10 10.98 -33.63
C ALA A 80 -29.01 11.93 -33.13
N THR A 81 -29.07 12.36 -31.87
CA THR A 81 -28.04 13.23 -31.26
C THR A 81 -26.70 12.52 -31.25
N GLN A 82 -26.64 11.27 -30.82
CA GLN A 82 -25.40 10.51 -30.76
C GLN A 82 -24.80 10.29 -32.17
N ALA A 83 -25.65 9.98 -33.16
CA ALA A 83 -25.21 9.83 -34.55
C ALA A 83 -24.60 11.13 -35.11
N ALA A 84 -25.13 12.30 -34.70
CA ALA A 84 -24.69 13.61 -35.18
C ALA A 84 -23.40 14.16 -34.51
N ARG A 85 -22.95 13.60 -33.36
CA ARG A 85 -21.78 14.14 -32.61
C ARG A 85 -20.47 14.07 -33.40
N PRO A 86 -19.52 15.00 -33.27
CA PRO A 86 -18.17 14.80 -33.81
C PRO A 86 -17.44 13.64 -33.07
N ASN A 87 -16.39 13.06 -33.66
CA ASN A 87 -15.71 11.87 -33.12
C ASN A 87 -15.23 12.03 -31.66
N VAL A 88 -14.68 13.20 -31.32
CA VAL A 88 -14.16 13.46 -29.97
C VAL A 88 -15.29 13.44 -28.94
N GLU A 89 -16.40 14.11 -29.23
CA GLU A 89 -17.57 14.14 -28.35
C GLU A 89 -18.34 12.82 -28.31
N TYR A 90 -18.36 12.10 -29.44
CA TYR A 90 -19.00 10.78 -29.53
C TYR A 90 -18.38 9.81 -28.52
N LEU A 91 -17.04 9.78 -28.43
CA LEU A 91 -16.32 8.92 -27.50
C LEU A 91 -16.45 9.40 -26.06
N SER A 92 -16.32 10.71 -25.80
CA SER A 92 -16.42 11.23 -24.43
C SER A 92 -17.82 11.08 -23.83
N GLN A 93 -18.86 11.11 -24.66
CA GLN A 93 -20.26 10.95 -24.24
C GLN A 93 -20.77 9.51 -24.31
N ARG A 94 -19.92 8.56 -24.73
CA ARG A 94 -20.30 7.14 -24.94
C ARG A 94 -21.01 6.54 -23.73
N GLN A 95 -20.44 6.66 -22.54
CA GLN A 95 -20.99 6.03 -21.33
C GLN A 95 -22.31 6.68 -20.89
N VAL A 96 -22.41 8.00 -20.99
CA VAL A 96 -23.63 8.75 -20.66
C VAL A 96 -24.76 8.34 -21.60
N PHE A 97 -24.47 8.29 -22.91
CA PHE A 97 -25.41 7.84 -23.92
C PHE A 97 -25.90 6.41 -23.67
N LEU A 98 -25.01 5.45 -23.40
CA LEU A 98 -25.40 4.05 -23.16
C LEU A 98 -26.29 3.90 -21.93
N THR A 99 -25.98 4.64 -20.86
CA THR A 99 -26.76 4.63 -19.62
C THR A 99 -28.16 5.20 -19.87
N GLU A 100 -28.25 6.32 -20.58
CA GLU A 100 -29.51 7.00 -20.86
C GLU A 100 -30.37 6.22 -21.87
N PHE A 101 -29.76 5.60 -22.88
CA PHE A 101 -30.44 4.71 -23.81
C PHE A 101 -31.01 3.48 -23.09
N ALA A 102 -30.23 2.84 -22.21
CA ALA A 102 -30.71 1.72 -21.40
C ALA A 102 -31.87 2.14 -20.49
N ARG A 103 -31.80 3.33 -19.88
CA ARG A 103 -32.88 3.88 -19.05
C ARG A 103 -34.17 4.09 -19.85
N GLN A 104 -34.09 4.67 -21.05
CA GLN A 104 -35.26 4.86 -21.91
C GLN A 104 -35.85 3.54 -22.41
N LEU A 105 -35.01 2.53 -22.67
CA LEU A 105 -35.50 1.17 -22.94
C LEU A 105 -36.24 0.59 -21.74
N GLU A 106 -35.79 0.83 -20.52
CA GLU A 106 -36.51 0.42 -19.31
C GLU A 106 -37.86 1.14 -19.19
N ASP A 107 -37.90 2.44 -19.52
CA ASP A 107 -39.14 3.23 -19.51
C ASP A 107 -40.20 2.67 -20.48
N THR A 108 -39.79 1.98 -21.56
CA THR A 108 -40.76 1.29 -22.43
C THR A 108 -41.57 0.26 -21.67
N LYS A 109 -40.95 -0.46 -20.72
CA LYS A 109 -41.61 -1.52 -19.94
C LYS A 109 -42.71 -0.98 -19.04
N VAL A 110 -42.67 0.29 -18.66
CA VAL A 110 -43.74 0.94 -17.86
C VAL A 110 -45.04 1.02 -18.66
N HIS A 111 -44.95 1.23 -19.98
CA HIS A 111 -46.11 1.36 -20.86
C HIS A 111 -46.53 0.04 -21.54
N MET A 112 -45.67 -0.97 -21.54
CA MET A 112 -45.94 -2.29 -22.15
C MET A 112 -47.16 -3.06 -21.59
N PRO A 113 -47.54 -3.02 -20.30
CA PRO A 113 -48.62 -3.85 -19.77
C PRO A 113 -49.95 -3.72 -20.51
N GLY A 114 -50.29 -2.51 -20.99
CA GLY A 114 -51.50 -2.29 -21.77
C GLY A 114 -51.49 -3.00 -23.13
N PHE A 115 -50.34 -2.98 -23.81
CA PHE A 115 -50.14 -3.67 -25.09
C PHE A 115 -50.11 -5.19 -24.91
N VAL A 116 -49.49 -5.68 -23.84
CA VAL A 116 -49.49 -7.11 -23.49
C VAL A 116 -50.91 -7.59 -23.20
N THR A 117 -51.70 -6.82 -22.45
CA THR A 117 -53.11 -7.15 -22.17
C THR A 117 -53.92 -7.23 -23.46
N ALA A 118 -53.75 -6.25 -24.37
CA ALA A 118 -54.38 -6.29 -25.70
C ALA A 118 -53.99 -7.56 -26.48
N ALA A 119 -52.69 -7.89 -26.53
CA ALA A 119 -52.21 -9.08 -27.20
C ALA A 119 -52.77 -10.39 -26.62
N ILE A 120 -52.90 -10.47 -25.29
CA ILE A 120 -53.48 -11.63 -24.59
C ILE A 120 -54.97 -11.77 -24.96
N VAL A 121 -55.72 -10.67 -24.99
CA VAL A 121 -57.15 -10.65 -25.33
C VAL A 121 -57.35 -11.03 -26.80
N GLU A 122 -56.61 -10.44 -27.74
CA GLU A 122 -56.74 -10.74 -29.17
C GLU A 122 -56.40 -12.18 -29.50
N ARG A 123 -55.41 -12.77 -28.81
CA ARG A 123 -55.04 -14.17 -29.00
C ARG A 123 -56.02 -15.16 -28.34
N GLY A 124 -57.09 -14.68 -27.70
CA GLY A 124 -58.08 -15.53 -27.04
C GLY A 124 -57.52 -16.28 -25.83
N PHE A 125 -56.39 -15.82 -25.26
CA PHE A 125 -55.66 -16.54 -24.21
C PHE A 125 -56.47 -16.66 -22.91
N LEU A 126 -57.46 -15.77 -22.69
CA LEU A 126 -58.36 -15.80 -21.53
C LEU A 126 -59.58 -16.71 -21.74
N GLU A 127 -59.90 -17.09 -22.97
CA GLU A 127 -61.09 -17.90 -23.30
C GLU A 127 -60.74 -19.38 -23.54
N ASP A 128 -59.46 -19.69 -23.77
CA ASP A 128 -58.98 -21.06 -24.01
C ASP A 128 -58.52 -21.74 -22.71
N GLU A 129 -59.35 -22.64 -22.16
CA GLU A 129 -59.02 -23.45 -20.98
C GLU A 129 -57.77 -24.33 -21.16
N GLY A 130 -57.43 -24.71 -22.40
CA GLY A 130 -56.25 -25.53 -22.70
C GLY A 130 -54.95 -24.78 -22.43
N ILE A 131 -54.90 -23.53 -22.87
CA ILE A 131 -53.74 -22.64 -22.70
C ILE A 131 -53.52 -22.31 -21.21
N ARG A 132 -54.60 -22.15 -20.43
CA ARG A 132 -54.48 -21.92 -18.98
C ARG A 132 -53.82 -23.09 -18.24
N ARG A 133 -54.18 -24.34 -18.59
CA ARG A 133 -53.56 -25.54 -18.02
C ARG A 133 -52.10 -25.69 -18.42
N GLU A 134 -51.78 -25.39 -19.68
CA GLU A 134 -50.41 -25.47 -20.19
C GLU A 134 -49.52 -24.38 -19.56
N TYR A 135 -50.07 -23.18 -19.34
CA TYR A 135 -49.38 -22.10 -18.62
C TYR A 135 -49.15 -22.46 -17.15
N GLU A 136 -50.15 -22.99 -16.43
CA GLU A 136 -49.96 -23.44 -15.04
C GLU A 136 -48.87 -24.52 -14.93
N LYS A 137 -48.85 -25.47 -15.87
CA LYS A 137 -47.82 -26.50 -15.97
C LYS A 137 -46.43 -25.90 -16.25
N THR A 138 -46.34 -24.99 -17.21
CA THR A 138 -45.08 -24.31 -17.56
C THR A 138 -44.57 -23.48 -16.38
N VAL A 139 -45.44 -22.74 -15.69
CA VAL A 139 -45.08 -21.95 -14.51
C VAL A 139 -44.61 -22.83 -13.35
N THR A 140 -45.23 -24.00 -13.14
CA THR A 140 -44.78 -24.94 -12.09
C THR A 140 -43.44 -25.58 -12.44
N GLU A 141 -43.23 -26.01 -13.70
CA GLU A 141 -41.94 -26.51 -14.17
C GLU A 141 -40.84 -25.44 -14.05
N LEU A 142 -41.13 -24.22 -14.48
CA LEU A 142 -40.19 -23.09 -14.45
C LEU A 142 -39.85 -22.66 -13.02
N LYS A 143 -40.83 -22.70 -12.09
CA LYS A 143 -40.56 -22.50 -10.65
C LYS A 143 -39.66 -23.60 -10.08
N ARG A 144 -39.88 -24.86 -10.49
CA ARG A 144 -39.08 -26.00 -10.02
C ARG A 144 -37.64 -25.92 -10.54
N GLU A 145 -37.47 -25.63 -11.82
CA GLU A 145 -36.15 -25.44 -12.43
C GLU A 145 -35.43 -24.21 -11.87
N SER A 146 -36.16 -23.11 -11.67
CA SER A 146 -35.60 -21.90 -11.04
C SER A 146 -35.13 -22.18 -9.62
N ALA A 147 -35.91 -22.91 -8.81
CA ALA A 147 -35.52 -23.28 -7.44
C ALA A 147 -34.29 -24.21 -7.43
N ALA A 148 -34.23 -25.18 -8.34
CA ALA A 148 -33.09 -26.09 -8.47
C ALA A 148 -31.82 -25.34 -8.91
N THR A 149 -31.96 -24.44 -9.89
CA THR A 149 -30.85 -23.61 -10.39
C THR A 149 -30.37 -22.65 -9.30
N LEU A 150 -31.28 -22.03 -8.56
CA LEU A 150 -30.94 -21.15 -7.44
C LEU A 150 -30.19 -21.89 -6.34
N ALA A 151 -30.59 -23.13 -6.03
CA ALA A 151 -29.90 -23.97 -5.07
C ALA A 151 -28.48 -24.34 -5.53
N ALA A 152 -28.32 -24.74 -6.80
CA ALA A 152 -27.01 -25.05 -7.38
C ALA A 152 -26.09 -23.82 -7.40
N VAL A 153 -26.60 -22.66 -7.82
CA VAL A 153 -25.86 -21.39 -7.81
C VAL A 153 -25.45 -21.01 -6.39
N LYS A 154 -26.32 -21.21 -5.40
CA LYS A 154 -26.00 -20.94 -3.99
C LYS A 154 -24.87 -21.85 -3.48
N GLU A 155 -24.93 -23.14 -3.77
CA GLU A 155 -23.88 -24.10 -3.38
C GLU A 155 -22.53 -23.77 -4.04
N GLU A 156 -22.55 -23.44 -5.33
CA GLU A 156 -21.35 -23.07 -6.08
C GLU A 156 -20.77 -21.73 -5.60
N ALA A 157 -21.62 -20.76 -5.27
CA ALA A 157 -21.20 -19.51 -4.64
C ALA A 157 -20.59 -19.74 -3.25
N GLU A 158 -21.17 -20.60 -2.42
CA GLU A 158 -20.60 -20.96 -1.10
C GLU A 158 -19.23 -21.62 -1.24
N LYS A 159 -19.05 -22.54 -2.21
CA LYS A 159 -17.74 -23.14 -2.52
C LYS A 159 -16.74 -22.11 -3.04
N ALA A 160 -17.17 -21.22 -3.93
CA ALA A 160 -16.32 -20.15 -4.46
C ALA A 160 -15.87 -19.18 -3.37
N VAL A 161 -16.77 -18.81 -2.45
CA VAL A 161 -16.45 -17.96 -1.29
C VAL A 161 -15.50 -18.68 -0.33
N ALA A 162 -15.72 -19.97 -0.05
CA ALA A 162 -14.81 -20.75 0.79
C ALA A 162 -13.41 -20.87 0.17
N GLY A 163 -13.32 -21.16 -1.13
CA GLY A 163 -12.06 -21.23 -1.87
C GLY A 163 -11.35 -19.88 -1.96
N ALA A 164 -12.09 -18.79 -2.18
CA ALA A 164 -11.54 -17.44 -2.17
C ALA A 164 -10.99 -17.05 -0.79
N LYS A 165 -11.67 -17.44 0.29
CA LYS A 165 -11.21 -17.22 1.66
C LYS A 165 -9.91 -17.98 1.94
N GLU A 166 -9.84 -19.25 1.55
CA GLU A 166 -8.62 -20.05 1.69
C GLU A 166 -7.43 -19.47 0.89
N LEU A 167 -7.68 -19.03 -0.35
CA LEU A 167 -6.68 -18.35 -1.16
C LEU A 167 -6.22 -17.02 -0.52
N ALA A 168 -7.16 -16.23 0.01
CA ALA A 168 -6.84 -14.99 0.71
C ALA A 168 -5.96 -15.25 1.95
N ASP A 169 -6.30 -16.25 2.76
CA ASP A 169 -5.51 -16.66 3.93
C ASP A 169 -4.09 -17.12 3.51
N GLN A 170 -3.96 -17.87 2.41
CA GLN A 170 -2.66 -18.28 1.87
C GLN A 170 -1.83 -17.08 1.36
N ILE A 171 -2.46 -16.13 0.66
CA ILE A 171 -1.82 -14.90 0.18
C ILE A 171 -1.34 -14.06 1.36
N GLU A 172 -2.18 -13.87 2.38
CA GLU A 172 -1.82 -13.12 3.59
C GLU A 172 -0.63 -13.78 4.29
N GLN A 173 -0.64 -15.10 4.47
CA GLN A 173 0.46 -15.82 5.09
C GLN A 173 1.77 -15.70 4.28
N ARG A 174 1.70 -15.77 2.95
CA ARG A 174 2.86 -15.57 2.07
C ARG A 174 3.38 -14.14 2.14
N ALA A 175 2.49 -13.14 2.11
CA ALA A 175 2.86 -11.73 2.23
C ALA A 175 3.56 -11.45 3.57
N ARG A 176 3.01 -11.95 4.69
CA ARG A 176 3.63 -11.84 6.02
C ARG A 176 5.02 -12.49 6.06
N ARG A 177 5.18 -13.70 5.50
CA ARG A 177 6.48 -14.39 5.44
C ARG A 177 7.49 -13.62 4.59
N THR A 178 7.07 -13.09 3.43
CA THR A 178 7.92 -12.30 2.55
C THR A 178 8.34 -10.98 3.19
N ALA A 179 7.40 -10.26 3.82
CA ALA A 179 7.69 -9.02 4.52
C ALA A 179 8.68 -9.24 5.69
N ALA A 180 8.50 -10.30 6.48
CA ALA A 180 9.43 -10.66 7.54
C ALA A 180 10.83 -10.99 6.99
N LYS A 181 10.91 -11.71 5.86
CA LYS A 181 12.18 -12.10 5.24
C LYS A 181 12.93 -10.91 4.63
N ILE A 182 12.23 -10.02 3.92
CA ILE A 182 12.83 -8.81 3.32
C ILE A 182 13.34 -7.89 4.41
N SER A 183 12.50 -7.60 5.41
CA SER A 183 12.87 -6.75 6.55
C SER A 183 14.08 -7.31 7.31
N LEU A 184 14.14 -8.62 7.52
CA LEU A 184 15.27 -9.25 8.20
C LEU A 184 16.57 -9.15 7.40
N LYS A 185 16.51 -9.37 6.08
CA LYS A 185 17.68 -9.28 5.20
C LYS A 185 18.26 -7.86 5.18
N GLU A 186 17.41 -6.85 5.05
CA GLU A 186 17.84 -5.45 5.09
C GLU A 186 18.47 -5.09 6.45
N ALA A 187 17.88 -5.54 7.56
CA ALA A 187 18.44 -5.34 8.89
C ALA A 187 19.81 -6.04 9.04
N GLN A 188 19.96 -7.27 8.54
CA GLN A 188 21.24 -7.99 8.52
C GLN A 188 22.31 -7.23 7.73
N GLU A 189 21.97 -6.70 6.55
CA GLU A 189 22.89 -5.91 5.73
C GLU A 189 23.29 -4.60 6.43
N GLN A 190 22.35 -3.91 7.08
CA GLN A 190 22.63 -2.71 7.88
C GLN A 190 23.58 -3.01 9.05
N PHE A 191 23.35 -4.07 9.81
CA PHE A 191 24.26 -4.43 10.90
C PHE A 191 25.62 -4.90 10.39
N THR A 192 25.67 -5.61 9.26
CA THR A 192 26.94 -6.06 8.67
C THR A 192 27.78 -4.88 8.20
N SER A 193 27.17 -3.93 7.48
CA SER A 193 27.84 -2.70 7.03
C SER A 193 28.32 -1.84 8.22
N ALA A 194 27.50 -1.69 9.27
CA ALA A 194 27.90 -1.01 10.50
C ALA A 194 29.09 -1.69 11.19
N THR A 195 29.19 -3.02 11.14
CA THR A 195 30.33 -3.77 11.70
C THR A 195 31.64 -3.45 10.96
N VAL A 196 31.57 -3.31 9.64
CA VAL A 196 32.73 -2.96 8.81
C VAL A 196 33.22 -1.55 9.13
N ASP A 197 32.30 -0.57 9.24
CA ASP A 197 32.63 0.81 9.60
C ASP A 197 33.23 0.90 11.02
N LEU A 198 32.62 0.22 12.00
CA LEU A 198 33.14 0.13 13.36
C LEU A 198 34.54 -0.49 13.41
N SER A 199 34.79 -1.54 12.61
CA SER A 199 36.11 -2.18 12.52
C SER A 199 37.17 -1.22 11.96
N GLY A 200 36.80 -0.36 11.00
CA GLY A 200 37.66 0.71 10.49
C GLY A 200 38.01 1.73 11.57
N LYS A 201 37.00 2.19 12.32
CA LYS A 201 37.18 3.13 13.45
C LYS A 201 38.05 2.53 14.57
N ILE A 202 37.86 1.25 14.91
CA ILE A 202 38.71 0.56 15.90
C ILE A 202 40.17 0.56 15.46
N LYS A 203 40.46 0.21 14.19
CA LYS A 203 41.83 0.25 13.66
C LYS A 203 42.43 1.65 13.73
N LEU A 204 41.66 2.67 13.39
CA LEU A 204 42.10 4.06 13.46
C LEU A 204 42.44 4.46 14.90
N TRP A 205 41.53 4.24 15.85
CA TRP A 205 41.76 4.55 17.26
C TRP A 205 42.85 3.70 17.90
N ALA A 206 43.05 2.46 17.46
CA ALA A 206 44.16 1.63 17.91
C ALA A 206 45.50 2.24 17.49
N ARG A 207 45.62 2.77 16.27
CA ARG A 207 46.82 3.49 15.81
C ARG A 207 47.06 4.77 16.60
N TRP A 208 46.01 5.56 16.86
CA TRP A 208 46.10 6.75 17.72
C TRP A 208 46.52 6.41 19.15
N THR A 209 45.96 5.35 19.73
CA THR A 209 46.32 4.88 21.08
C THR A 209 47.78 4.44 21.13
N LEU A 210 48.25 3.68 20.14
CA LEU A 210 49.65 3.28 20.04
C LEU A 210 50.58 4.50 19.90
N GLY A 211 50.18 5.48 19.09
CA GLY A 211 50.91 6.75 18.96
C GLY A 211 50.94 7.57 20.25
N ALA A 212 49.82 7.66 20.97
CA ALA A 212 49.72 8.37 22.24
C ALA A 212 50.56 7.70 23.34
N LEU A 213 50.57 6.36 23.40
CA LEU A 213 51.45 5.59 24.28
C LEU A 213 52.93 5.80 23.92
N GLY A 214 53.26 5.82 22.62
CA GLY A 214 54.60 6.14 22.16
C GLY A 214 55.03 7.55 22.59
N LEU A 215 54.15 8.55 22.45
CA LEU A 215 54.38 9.91 22.92
C LEU A 215 54.60 9.95 24.44
N LEU A 216 53.82 9.20 25.21
CA LEU A 216 53.94 9.08 26.66
C LEU A 216 55.32 8.55 27.09
N VAL A 217 55.98 7.73 26.26
CA VAL A 217 57.34 7.20 26.51
C VAL A 217 58.41 8.16 26.01
N VAL A 218 58.23 8.72 24.81
CA VAL A 218 59.23 9.59 24.15
C VAL A 218 59.40 10.92 24.88
N VAL A 219 58.32 11.54 25.36
CA VAL A 219 58.37 12.85 26.04
C VAL A 219 59.21 12.81 27.33
N PRO A 220 59.01 11.86 28.28
CA PRO A 220 59.89 11.70 29.43
C PRO A 220 61.34 11.44 29.03
N LEU A 221 61.60 10.61 28.01
CA LEU A 221 62.94 10.33 27.53
C LEU A 221 63.62 11.61 27.01
N ALA A 222 62.90 12.40 26.21
CA ALA A 222 63.40 13.69 25.73
C ALA A 222 63.71 14.66 26.88
N PHE A 223 62.87 14.67 27.93
CA PHE A 223 63.14 15.46 29.14
C PHE A 223 64.34 14.97 29.96
N MET A 224 64.67 13.68 29.91
CA MET A 224 65.90 13.14 30.50
C MET A 224 67.13 13.52 29.69
N LEU A 225 67.04 13.50 28.36
CA LEU A 225 68.14 13.85 27.46
C LEU A 225 68.39 15.35 27.35
N TRP A 226 67.41 16.20 27.67
CA TRP A 226 67.54 17.65 27.73
C TRP A 226 67.85 18.12 29.16
N PRO A 227 69.14 18.28 29.54
CA PRO A 227 69.49 18.68 30.89
C PRO A 227 68.92 20.05 31.23
N LEU A 228 68.59 20.25 32.50
CA LEU A 228 68.25 21.57 33.03
C LEU A 228 69.49 22.48 32.96
N PRO A 229 69.33 23.78 32.61
CA PRO A 229 70.43 24.72 32.59
C PRO A 229 71.09 24.77 33.97
N LYS A 230 72.38 24.45 34.03
CA LYS A 230 73.14 24.41 35.28
C LYS A 230 73.54 25.83 35.67
N GLY A 231 73.29 26.23 36.92
CA GLY A 231 73.72 27.52 37.47
C GLY A 231 72.69 28.64 37.39
N GLU A 232 71.48 28.38 36.91
CA GLU A 232 70.39 29.37 36.93
C GLU A 232 69.72 29.50 38.31
N ALA A 233 69.11 30.66 38.56
CA ALA A 233 68.41 30.94 39.80
C ALA A 233 67.24 29.96 40.02
N TRP A 234 67.01 29.57 41.29
CA TRP A 234 65.96 28.63 41.71
C TRP A 234 64.57 28.82 41.05
N PRO A 235 64.07 30.07 40.84
CA PRO A 235 62.77 30.27 40.19
C PRO A 235 62.69 29.73 38.76
N VAL A 236 63.80 29.75 38.01
CA VAL A 236 63.82 29.32 36.61
C VAL A 236 63.76 27.79 36.50
N ALA A 237 64.48 27.09 37.39
CA ALA A 237 64.39 25.63 37.50
C ALA A 237 62.96 25.16 37.87
N LEU A 238 62.29 25.87 38.78
CA LEU A 238 60.90 25.59 39.14
C LEU A 238 59.94 25.79 37.96
N TYR A 239 60.13 26.86 37.17
CA TYR A 239 59.31 27.10 35.98
C TYR A 239 59.44 25.96 34.95
N HIS A 240 60.66 25.51 34.65
CA HIS A 240 60.87 24.43 33.69
C HIS A 240 60.33 23.09 34.16
N THR A 241 60.40 22.78 35.46
CA THR A 241 59.83 21.55 36.01
C THR A 241 58.30 21.55 35.95
N LEU A 242 57.66 22.67 36.31
CA LEU A 242 56.21 22.85 36.16
C LEU A 242 55.76 22.69 34.71
N LEU A 243 56.48 23.29 33.76
CA LEU A 243 56.16 23.14 32.34
C LEU A 243 56.24 21.68 31.88
N ARG A 244 57.30 20.95 32.27
CA ARG A 244 57.43 19.50 31.98
C ARG A 244 56.28 18.69 32.58
N MET A 245 55.87 19.00 33.81
CA MET A 245 54.74 18.35 34.47
C MET A 245 53.42 18.59 33.74
N ILE A 246 53.17 19.81 33.26
CA ILE A 246 51.99 20.15 32.46
C ILE A 246 52.00 19.36 31.15
N VAL A 247 53.14 19.30 30.45
CA VAL A 247 53.27 18.56 29.18
C VAL A 247 53.06 17.06 29.39
N LEU A 248 53.64 16.47 30.46
CA LEU A 248 53.42 15.06 30.80
C LEU A 248 51.96 14.77 31.16
N SER A 249 51.32 15.66 31.92
CA SER A 249 49.91 15.53 32.28
C SER A 249 49.00 15.61 31.05
N ALA A 250 49.30 16.51 30.10
CA ALA A 250 48.59 16.61 28.84
C ALA A 250 48.76 15.35 27.98
N ALA A 251 49.99 14.82 27.88
CA ALA A 251 50.26 13.57 27.15
C ALA A 251 49.54 12.37 27.79
N ALA A 252 49.54 12.27 29.12
CA ALA A 252 48.79 11.25 29.86
C ALA A 252 47.28 11.37 29.64
N GLY A 253 46.73 12.59 29.74
CA GLY A 253 45.32 12.86 29.49
C GLY A 253 44.89 12.47 28.08
N PHE A 254 45.70 12.82 27.07
CA PHE A 254 45.46 12.44 25.68
C PHE A 254 45.51 10.91 25.48
N SER A 255 46.48 10.22 26.08
CA SER A 255 46.58 8.76 26.03
C SER A 255 45.35 8.08 26.65
N THR A 256 44.90 8.55 27.82
CA THR A 256 43.69 8.04 28.48
C THR A 256 42.45 8.27 27.62
N PHE A 257 42.34 9.44 26.97
CA PHE A 257 41.24 9.73 26.06
C PHE A 257 41.22 8.77 24.86
N CYS A 258 42.35 8.56 24.18
CA CYS A 258 42.45 7.62 23.06
C CYS A 258 42.07 6.19 23.49
N LEU A 259 42.54 5.74 24.66
CA LEU A 259 42.23 4.41 25.19
C LEU A 259 40.75 4.24 25.52
N ARG A 260 40.12 5.25 26.14
CA ARG A 260 38.67 5.27 26.43
C ARG A 260 37.86 5.17 25.15
N MET A 261 38.24 5.92 24.12
CA MET A 261 37.55 5.91 22.83
C MET A 261 37.72 4.57 22.09
N LEU A 262 38.92 3.99 22.15
CA LEU A 262 39.16 2.65 21.61
C LEU A 262 38.29 1.59 22.30
N ARG A 263 38.23 1.60 23.64
CA ARG A 263 37.39 0.69 24.43
C ARG A 263 35.92 0.85 24.07
N ALA A 264 35.43 2.09 23.93
CA ALA A 264 34.06 2.37 23.52
C ALA A 264 33.72 1.80 22.14
N HIS A 265 34.61 1.95 21.16
CA HIS A 265 34.39 1.41 19.82
C HIS A 265 34.46 -0.12 19.77
N ILE A 266 35.36 -0.76 20.52
CA ILE A 266 35.41 -2.22 20.66
C ILE A 266 34.09 -2.73 21.25
N HIS A 267 33.60 -2.08 22.30
CA HIS A 267 32.32 -2.40 22.93
C HIS A 267 31.14 -2.30 21.96
N MET A 268 31.05 -1.21 21.21
CA MET A 268 30.02 -1.03 20.18
C MET A 268 30.11 -2.11 19.09
N SER A 269 31.31 -2.50 18.68
CA SER A 269 31.54 -3.58 17.71
C SER A 269 31.03 -4.92 18.24
N GLU A 270 31.35 -5.30 19.49
CA GLU A 270 30.87 -6.56 20.07
C GLU A 270 29.34 -6.60 20.21
N LYS A 271 28.72 -5.48 20.61
CA LYS A 271 27.25 -5.36 20.61
C LYS A 271 26.66 -5.54 19.22
N ASN A 272 27.26 -4.91 18.22
CA ASN A 272 26.75 -5.02 16.85
C ASN A 272 26.93 -6.45 16.29
N LYS A 273 28.05 -7.12 16.58
CA LYS A 273 28.24 -8.55 16.27
C LYS A 273 27.20 -9.44 16.94
N HIS A 274 26.80 -9.13 18.18
CA HIS A 274 25.71 -9.84 18.84
C HIS A 274 24.39 -9.64 18.08
N ARG A 275 24.04 -8.40 17.68
CA ARG A 275 22.85 -8.12 16.85
C ARG A 275 22.86 -8.88 15.53
N VAL A 276 24.01 -8.96 14.85
CA VAL A 276 24.16 -9.78 13.63
C VAL A 276 23.88 -11.25 13.92
N ARG A 277 24.44 -11.82 15.01
CA ARG A 277 24.18 -13.22 15.39
C ARG A 277 22.70 -13.46 15.69
N VAL A 278 22.06 -12.57 16.43
CA VAL A 278 20.62 -12.66 16.73
C VAL A 278 19.81 -12.56 15.44
N ALA A 279 20.07 -11.56 14.60
CA ALA A 279 19.40 -11.39 13.31
C ALA A 279 19.57 -12.60 12.37
N ASN A 280 20.74 -13.24 12.35
CA ASN A 280 20.97 -14.47 11.60
C ASN A 280 20.18 -15.65 12.18
N SER A 281 19.97 -15.67 13.50
CA SER A 281 19.23 -16.74 14.17
C SER A 281 17.71 -16.54 14.07
N VAL A 282 17.23 -15.31 13.84
CA VAL A 282 15.79 -15.00 13.72
C VAL A 282 15.13 -15.85 12.65
N GLU A 283 15.73 -16.00 11.47
CA GLU A 283 15.15 -16.82 10.40
C GLU A 283 14.96 -18.27 10.84
N SER A 284 15.93 -18.84 11.57
CA SER A 284 15.81 -20.21 12.08
C SER A 284 14.72 -20.36 13.14
N PHE A 285 14.58 -19.39 14.05
CA PHE A 285 13.54 -19.42 15.09
C PHE A 285 12.14 -19.21 14.51
N VAL A 286 11.99 -18.26 13.59
CA VAL A 286 10.73 -17.97 12.91
C VAL A 286 10.26 -19.16 12.08
N ASN A 287 11.18 -19.86 11.42
CA ASN A 287 10.87 -21.06 10.65
C ASN A 287 10.57 -22.29 11.51
N SER A 288 11.03 -22.31 12.77
CA SER A 288 10.74 -23.40 13.72
C SER A 288 9.36 -23.26 14.41
N ALA A 289 8.73 -22.09 14.33
CA ALA A 289 7.42 -21.85 14.94
C ALA A 289 6.31 -22.56 14.14
N VAL A 290 5.54 -23.41 14.82
CA VAL A 290 4.43 -24.17 14.22
C VAL A 290 3.19 -23.29 14.06
N ASP A 291 2.93 -22.41 15.02
CA ASP A 291 1.74 -21.57 15.07
C ASP A 291 2.03 -20.09 14.73
N PRO A 292 1.14 -19.38 14.01
CA PRO A 292 1.33 -17.96 13.71
C PRO A 292 1.45 -17.07 14.94
N GLN A 293 0.74 -17.34 16.04
CA GLN A 293 0.83 -16.51 17.25
C GLN A 293 2.18 -16.70 17.95
N GLN A 294 2.68 -17.94 17.99
CA GLN A 294 4.02 -18.23 18.50
C GLN A 294 5.09 -17.52 17.68
N ARG A 295 4.95 -17.51 16.35
CA ARG A 295 5.89 -16.81 15.45
C ARG A 295 5.92 -15.32 15.74
N ASP A 296 4.77 -14.68 15.91
CA ASP A 296 4.69 -13.25 16.17
C ASP A 296 5.26 -12.90 17.56
N LEU A 297 5.04 -13.76 18.57
CA LEU A 297 5.65 -13.62 19.89
C LEU A 297 7.18 -13.76 19.85
N ILE A 298 7.69 -14.75 19.09
CA ILE A 298 9.13 -14.96 18.88
C ILE A 298 9.73 -13.74 18.17
N LEU A 299 9.09 -13.23 17.13
CA LEU A 299 9.51 -12.01 16.42
C LEU A 299 9.56 -10.80 17.36
N ALA A 300 8.52 -10.61 18.18
CA ALA A 300 8.48 -9.50 19.14
C ALA A 300 9.62 -9.60 20.16
N LYS A 301 9.87 -10.80 20.72
CA LYS A 301 10.97 -11.03 21.68
C LYS A 301 12.35 -10.87 21.05
N LEU A 302 12.51 -11.28 19.79
CA LEU A 302 13.76 -11.09 19.05
C LEU A 302 13.99 -9.63 18.66
N ALA A 303 12.94 -8.91 18.27
CA ALA A 303 13.00 -7.47 18.02
C ALA A 303 13.38 -6.71 19.31
N GLU A 304 12.76 -7.08 20.43
CA GLU A 304 13.12 -6.57 21.76
C GLU A 304 14.60 -6.86 22.07
N ALA A 305 15.09 -8.08 21.84
CA ALA A 305 16.51 -8.43 22.05
C ALA A 305 17.49 -7.67 21.11
N ILE A 306 17.06 -7.29 19.91
CA ILE A 306 17.87 -6.47 18.98
C ILE A 306 17.92 -5.01 19.43
N VAL A 307 16.77 -4.47 19.85
CA VAL A 307 16.61 -3.06 20.27
C VAL A 307 17.21 -2.83 21.66
N ASP A 308 16.94 -3.73 22.61
CA ASP A 308 17.37 -3.57 23.97
C ASP A 308 18.89 -3.60 24.05
N PHE A 309 19.45 -2.47 24.49
CA PHE A 309 20.90 -2.28 24.58
C PHE A 309 21.40 -2.91 25.88
N GLY A 310 21.35 -4.24 25.94
CA GLY A 310 21.89 -4.99 27.07
C GLY A 310 23.29 -4.51 27.43
N ASP A 311 23.54 -4.38 28.72
CA ASP A 311 24.85 -4.00 29.24
C ASP A 311 25.83 -5.15 28.98
N SER A 312 26.81 -4.98 28.09
CA SER A 312 27.64 -6.12 27.65
C SER A 312 28.69 -6.53 28.70
N GLY A 313 28.55 -6.05 29.94
CA GLY A 313 29.48 -6.30 31.04
C GLY A 313 30.83 -5.58 30.92
N LEU A 314 31.17 -5.06 29.74
CA LEU A 314 32.38 -4.27 29.50
C LEU A 314 32.28 -2.83 30.05
N ILE A 315 31.06 -2.34 30.26
CA ILE A 315 30.76 -1.11 31.00
C ILE A 315 29.88 -1.49 32.20
N ARG A 316 30.32 -2.47 33.01
CA ARG A 316 29.91 -2.40 34.41
C ARG A 316 30.26 -0.99 34.87
N HIS A 317 29.35 -0.34 35.60
CA HIS A 317 29.56 0.94 36.27
C HIS A 317 30.90 0.93 37.05
N GLU A 318 32.02 1.09 36.35
CA GLU A 318 33.20 1.76 36.84
C GLU A 318 32.70 3.19 37.00
N HIS A 319 32.09 3.44 38.16
CA HIS A 319 32.29 4.72 38.82
C HIS A 319 33.76 5.08 38.57
N ASP A 320 33.99 6.24 37.95
CA ASP A 320 35.28 6.83 37.56
C ASP A 320 36.24 6.96 38.77
N ASP A 321 36.59 5.84 39.40
CA ASP A 321 37.47 5.70 40.55
C ASP A 321 38.76 4.98 40.12
N THR A 322 38.93 4.75 38.81
CA THR A 322 40.20 4.40 38.22
C THR A 322 41.10 5.64 38.20
N GLY A 323 41.60 6.01 39.38
CA GLY A 323 42.97 6.47 39.68
C GLY A 323 43.77 7.24 38.64
N SER A 324 43.14 8.01 37.75
CA SER A 324 43.83 9.05 37.01
C SER A 324 44.13 10.10 38.06
N PRO A 325 45.41 10.43 38.35
CA PRO A 325 45.71 11.61 39.14
C PRO A 325 45.34 12.80 38.28
N ALA A 326 44.05 13.13 38.26
CA ALA A 326 43.60 14.44 37.92
C ALA A 326 44.25 15.32 38.97
N LEU A 327 45.38 15.91 38.61
CA LEU A 327 45.72 17.26 39.06
C LEU A 327 44.55 18.12 38.57
N SER A 328 43.41 18.02 39.25
CA SER A 328 42.22 18.81 38.99
C SER A 328 42.69 20.26 38.97
N GLY A 329 42.17 21.08 38.06
CA GLY A 329 42.58 22.47 37.94
C GLY A 329 42.56 23.21 39.29
N ASP A 330 41.73 22.76 40.23
CA ASP A 330 41.70 23.19 41.63
C ASP A 330 43.00 22.96 42.42
N THR A 331 43.71 21.86 42.20
CA THR A 331 44.98 21.57 42.89
C THR A 331 46.09 22.48 42.36
N ILE A 332 46.12 22.73 41.05
CA ILE A 332 47.04 23.70 40.43
C ILE A 332 46.70 25.12 40.89
N GLY A 333 45.41 25.46 40.95
CA GLY A 333 44.91 26.74 41.47
C GLY A 333 45.27 26.98 42.93
N ARG A 334 45.18 25.95 43.79
CA ARG A 334 45.60 26.04 45.21
C ARG A 334 47.11 26.14 45.38
N ILE A 335 47.91 25.46 44.55
CA ILE A 335 49.37 25.59 44.59
C ILE A 335 49.79 27.00 44.14
N LEU A 336 49.15 27.56 43.11
CA LEU A 336 49.38 28.92 42.65
C LEU A 336 48.91 29.97 43.67
N SER A 337 47.77 29.77 44.34
CA SER A 337 47.31 30.70 45.38
C SER A 337 48.17 30.65 46.65
N ALA A 338 48.67 29.47 47.03
CA ALA A 338 49.61 29.31 48.14
C ALA A 338 50.98 29.95 47.86
N LEU A 339 51.41 30.00 46.59
CA LEU A 339 52.61 30.72 46.18
C LEU A 339 52.41 32.24 46.12
N SER A 340 51.19 32.72 45.83
CA SER A 340 50.90 34.16 45.80
C SER A 340 50.69 34.78 47.19
N SER A 341 50.34 33.99 48.21
CA SER A 341 50.09 34.49 49.57
C SER A 341 51.34 34.62 50.46
N ARG A 342 52.54 34.34 49.92
CA ARG A 342 53.83 34.41 50.65
C ARG A 342 54.69 35.63 50.27
N LYS A 343 54.09 36.67 49.70
CA LYS A 343 54.74 37.97 49.47
C LYS A 343 54.36 38.98 50.54
#